data_AF-A0A0F9F062-F1
#
_entry.id   AF-A0A0F9F062-F1
#
_cell.length_a   1.000
_cell.length_b   1.000
_cell.length_c   1.000
_cell.angle_alpha   90.00
_cell.angle_beta   90.00
_cell.angle_gamma   90.00
#
_symmetry.space_group_name_H-M   'P 1'
#
loop_
_entity.id
_entity.type
_entity.pdbx_description
1 polymer ?
#
loop_
_entity_poly.entity_id
_entity_poly.type
_entity_poly.pdbx_seq_one_letter_code
_entity_poly.pdbx_strand_id
1 'polypeptide(L)'
;FHDVDGDGVYNPLNVDYREFDIAGTIERLIKLSSIINIPESEYTPCHNDLLADNFILINEEAVHKYDAPMYIIDWEYAGMAPKYYDIGDMFQEILVPREAEKQIVEEYCAGYRFDHVLYHIDLFKPFPDIYWFLWSLIQLNISKIEFDYYNYGKTKYDNACTVITLWIPVQTDCLIVFSKKFYLPYTRCGTMPH
;
A
#
# COMPACT_ATOMS: atom_id res chain seq x y z
N PHE A 1 6.22 -25.07 -31.54
CA PHE A 1 7.59 -25.43 -31.91
C PHE A 1 8.53 -24.55 -31.09
N HIS A 2 8.99 -24.91 -29.90
CA HIS A 2 9.30 -26.23 -29.36
C HIS A 2 8.73 -26.41 -27.96
N ASP A 3 8.33 -27.65 -27.71
CA ASP A 3 7.93 -28.22 -26.43
C ASP A 3 9.07 -28.17 -25.41
N VAL A 4 8.72 -27.78 -24.19
CA VAL A 4 9.40 -28.23 -22.97
C VAL A 4 8.34 -28.96 -22.15
N ASP A 5 8.22 -30.26 -22.42
CA ASP A 5 7.59 -31.21 -21.53
C ASP A 5 8.49 -31.39 -20.30
N GLY A 6 7.97 -31.02 -19.14
CA GLY A 6 8.59 -31.23 -17.84
C GLY A 6 7.53 -31.08 -16.77
N ASP A 7 7.08 -32.22 -16.25
CA ASP A 7 6.07 -32.38 -15.21
C ASP A 7 6.21 -31.37 -14.07
N GLY A 8 5.45 -30.29 -14.16
CA GLY A 8 5.27 -29.27 -13.14
C GLY A 8 3.84 -28.80 -13.27
N VAL A 9 3.05 -29.13 -12.26
CA VAL A 9 1.61 -28.87 -12.13
C VAL A 9 1.29 -27.39 -12.40
N TYR A 10 1.09 -27.01 -13.67
CA TYR A 10 0.25 -25.87 -14.01
C TYR A 10 -1.19 -26.37 -13.85
N ASN A 11 -1.60 -26.53 -12.60
CA ASN A 11 -3.02 -26.47 -12.30
C ASN A 11 -3.36 -24.97 -12.41
N PRO A 12 -4.04 -24.50 -13.47
CA PRO A 12 -4.60 -23.16 -13.42
C PRO A 12 -5.43 -23.14 -12.14
N LEU A 13 -5.04 -22.29 -11.19
CA LEU A 13 -5.82 -22.05 -9.99
C LEU A 13 -7.20 -21.64 -10.51
N ASN A 14 -8.14 -22.59 -10.50
CA ASN A 14 -9.48 -22.44 -11.07
C ASN A 14 -10.32 -21.62 -10.10
N VAL A 15 -9.85 -20.41 -9.86
CA VAL A 15 -10.25 -19.52 -8.80
C VAL A 15 -11.03 -18.38 -9.44
N ASP A 16 -12.33 -18.39 -9.20
CA ASP A 16 -13.29 -17.42 -9.72
C ASP A 16 -13.83 -16.58 -8.55
N TYR A 17 -13.23 -15.39 -8.33
CA TYR A 17 -13.66 -14.44 -7.32
C TYR A 17 -14.57 -13.35 -7.94
N ARG A 18 -15.84 -13.69 -8.18
CA ARG A 18 -16.81 -12.81 -8.86
C ARG A 18 -17.16 -11.55 -8.08
N GLU A 19 -16.91 -11.55 -6.79
CA GLU A 19 -17.10 -10.44 -5.87
C GLU A 19 -16.10 -9.29 -6.09
N PHE A 20 -14.95 -9.56 -6.73
CA PHE A 20 -13.94 -8.54 -7.02
C PHE A 20 -14.05 -8.08 -8.47
N ASP A 21 -14.31 -6.78 -8.67
CA ASP A 21 -14.20 -6.10 -9.97
C ASP A 21 -12.73 -5.87 -10.33
N ILE A 22 -12.00 -6.95 -10.62
CA ILE A 22 -10.57 -6.90 -10.95
C ILE A 22 -10.32 -6.06 -12.20
N ALA A 23 -11.12 -6.28 -13.25
CA ALA A 23 -10.97 -5.58 -14.53
C ALA A 23 -11.18 -4.07 -14.38
N GLY A 24 -12.29 -3.65 -13.76
CA GLY A 24 -12.54 -2.23 -13.51
C GLY A 24 -11.53 -1.62 -12.54
N THR A 25 -11.01 -2.38 -11.58
CA THR A 25 -9.97 -1.89 -10.67
C THR A 25 -8.65 -1.65 -11.41
N ILE A 26 -8.25 -2.53 -12.32
CA ILE A 26 -7.08 -2.32 -13.18
C ILE A 26 -7.25 -1.05 -14.03
N GLU A 27 -8.41 -0.84 -14.65
CA GLU A 27 -8.67 0.37 -15.43
C GLU A 27 -8.54 1.65 -14.58
N ARG A 28 -9.06 1.63 -13.35
CA ARG A 28 -8.97 2.76 -12.41
C ARG A 28 -7.52 3.01 -11.97
N LEU A 29 -6.74 1.96 -11.71
CA LEU A 29 -5.32 2.07 -11.35
C LEU A 29 -4.47 2.58 -12.52
N ILE A 30 -4.74 2.16 -13.76
CA ILE A 30 -4.07 2.69 -14.96
C ILE A 30 -4.35 4.19 -15.09
N LYS A 31 -5.61 4.61 -14.91
CA LYS A 31 -5.98 6.02 -14.91
C LYS A 31 -5.26 6.78 -13.80
N LEU A 32 -5.24 6.24 -12.58
CA LEU A 32 -4.54 6.84 -11.44
C LEU A 32 -3.03 6.99 -11.70
N SER A 33 -2.39 5.94 -12.22
CA SER A 33 -0.98 5.93 -12.59
C SER A 33 -0.68 7.00 -13.65
N SER A 34 -1.55 7.19 -14.64
CA SER A 34 -1.40 8.26 -15.64
C SER A 34 -1.57 9.67 -15.08
N ILE A 35 -2.34 9.84 -13.99
CA ILE A 35 -2.47 11.12 -13.27
C ILE A 35 -1.22 11.40 -12.44
N ILE A 36 -0.70 10.37 -11.75
CA ILE A 36 0.50 10.45 -10.91
C ILE A 36 1.73 10.78 -11.77
N ASN A 37 1.95 10.02 -12.85
CA ASN A 37 2.98 10.24 -13.87
C ASN A 37 4.37 10.64 -13.31
N ILE A 38 4.88 9.88 -12.34
CA ILE A 38 6.23 10.07 -11.81
C ILE A 38 7.21 9.28 -12.69
N PRO A 39 8.24 9.92 -13.27
CA PRO A 39 9.24 9.22 -14.08
C PRO A 39 10.16 8.37 -13.20
N GLU A 40 10.67 7.26 -13.74
CA GLU A 40 11.63 6.39 -13.04
C GLU A 40 12.91 7.12 -12.59
N SER A 41 13.29 8.22 -13.27
CA SER A 41 14.40 9.07 -12.86
C SER A 41 14.21 9.77 -11.52
N GLU A 42 12.97 9.83 -11.01
CA GLU A 42 12.63 10.39 -9.71
C GLU A 42 12.43 9.30 -8.63
N TYR A 43 12.63 8.03 -8.96
CA TYR A 43 12.51 6.95 -7.99
C TYR A 43 13.63 7.04 -6.96
N THR A 44 13.33 6.62 -5.74
CA THR A 44 14.26 6.57 -4.62
C THR A 44 14.29 5.18 -4.01
N PRO A 45 15.33 4.83 -3.25
CA PRO A 45 15.29 3.64 -2.41
C PRO A 45 14.09 3.70 -1.47
N CYS A 46 13.24 2.68 -1.54
CA CYS A 46 12.04 2.50 -0.74
C CYS A 46 12.09 1.13 -0.07
N HIS A 47 11.47 1.02 1.10
CA HIS A 47 11.34 -0.24 1.84
C HIS A 47 10.29 -1.16 1.22
N ASN A 48 9.20 -0.57 0.72
CA ASN A 48 8.00 -1.19 0.15
C ASN A 48 7.19 -2.07 1.11
N ASP A 49 7.50 -2.02 2.42
CA ASP A 49 6.83 -2.80 3.47
C ASP A 49 6.97 -2.09 4.83
N LEU A 50 6.46 -0.85 4.95
CA LEU A 50 6.66 -0.04 6.16
C LEU A 50 5.62 -0.36 7.25
N LEU A 51 5.57 -1.63 7.66
CA LEU A 51 4.78 -2.10 8.79
C LEU A 51 5.34 -1.60 10.11
N ALA A 52 4.47 -1.37 11.09
CA ALA A 52 4.89 -0.96 12.44
C ALA A 52 5.92 -1.91 13.07
N ASP A 53 5.81 -3.21 12.78
CA ASP A 53 6.71 -4.26 13.28
C ASP A 53 8.13 -4.14 12.71
N ASN A 54 8.29 -3.48 11.56
CA ASN A 54 9.58 -3.25 10.92
C ASN A 54 10.32 -2.03 11.51
N PHE A 55 9.71 -1.30 12.46
CA PHE A 55 10.35 -0.24 13.22
C PHE A 55 10.81 -0.73 14.60
N ILE A 56 12.11 -0.70 14.84
CA ILE A 56 12.69 -1.01 16.15
C ILE A 56 13.00 0.29 16.88
N LEU A 57 12.33 0.51 18.02
CA LEU A 57 12.69 1.54 18.98
C LEU A 57 13.80 1.03 19.91
N ILE A 58 14.89 1.78 20.01
CA ILE A 58 15.99 1.45 20.92
C ILE A 58 15.57 1.79 22.36
N ASN A 59 15.70 0.81 23.25
CA ASN A 59 15.47 1.02 24.69
C ASN A 59 16.34 2.16 25.24
N GLU A 60 15.78 2.99 26.12
CA GLU A 60 16.45 4.17 26.69
C GLU A 60 17.84 3.84 27.27
N GLU A 61 17.98 2.70 27.94
CA GLU A 61 19.24 2.23 28.53
C GLU A 61 20.33 1.94 27.48
N ALA A 62 19.93 1.64 26.24
CA ALA A 62 20.83 1.29 25.15
C ALA A 62 21.01 2.42 24.12
N VAL A 63 20.26 3.53 24.21
CA VAL A 63 20.32 4.65 23.23
C VAL A 63 21.74 5.16 23.02
N HIS A 64 22.56 5.21 24.08
CA HIS A 64 23.96 5.65 23.99
C HIS A 64 24.87 4.75 23.13
N LYS A 65 24.39 3.57 22.71
CA LYS A 65 25.13 2.61 21.87
C LYS A 65 24.77 2.71 20.39
N TYR A 66 23.77 3.53 20.04
CA TYR A 66 23.25 3.63 18.68
C TYR A 66 23.19 5.10 18.25
N ASP A 67 23.28 5.33 16.94
CA ASP A 67 23.30 6.69 16.37
C ASP A 67 21.91 7.34 16.31
N ALA A 68 20.86 6.52 16.31
CA ALA A 68 19.46 6.94 16.25
C ALA A 68 18.61 6.19 17.28
N PRO A 69 17.49 6.78 17.72
CA PRO A 69 16.58 6.11 18.67
C PRO A 69 15.73 5.02 18.01
N MET A 70 15.69 4.96 16.67
CA MET A 70 14.84 4.05 15.91
C MET A 70 15.53 3.61 14.62
N TYR A 71 15.31 2.36 14.23
CA TYR A 71 15.83 1.76 13.00
C TYR A 71 14.73 1.01 12.26
N ILE A 72 14.87 0.92 10.94
CA ILE A 72 14.01 0.12 10.07
C ILE A 72 14.73 -1.17 9.69
N ILE A 73 14.07 -2.30 9.84
CA ILE A 73 14.57 -3.64 9.53
C ILE A 73 13.71 -4.32 8.47
N ASP A 74 14.14 -5.50 8.02
CA ASP A 74 13.41 -6.37 7.09
C ASP A 74 13.24 -5.83 5.66
N TRP A 75 14.38 -5.55 5.03
CA TRP A 75 14.46 -4.95 3.69
C TRP A 75 14.21 -5.95 2.54
N GLU A 76 13.43 -7.02 2.73
CA GLU A 76 13.27 -8.08 1.72
C GLU A 76 12.49 -7.62 0.47
N TYR A 77 11.61 -6.63 0.60
CA TYR A 77 10.85 -6.03 -0.50
C TYR A 77 11.48 -4.74 -1.04
N ALA A 78 12.66 -4.35 -0.53
CA ALA A 78 13.27 -3.06 -0.84
C ALA A 78 13.61 -2.90 -2.33
N GLY A 79 13.43 -1.68 -2.85
CA GLY A 79 13.69 -1.39 -4.26
C GLY A 79 13.58 0.09 -4.62
N MET A 80 13.79 0.39 -5.90
CA MET A 80 13.58 1.75 -6.43
C MET A 80 12.11 1.93 -6.75
N ALA A 81 11.46 2.88 -6.08
CA ALA A 81 10.05 3.19 -6.27
C ALA A 81 9.79 4.70 -6.07
N PRO A 82 8.60 5.20 -6.44
CA PRO A 82 8.17 6.52 -6.02
C PRO A 82 8.13 6.62 -4.49
N LYS A 83 8.86 7.57 -3.92
CA LYS A 83 8.96 7.80 -2.46
C LYS A 83 7.63 7.93 -1.70
N TYR A 84 6.56 8.25 -2.41
CA TYR A 84 5.22 8.39 -1.85
C TYR A 84 4.56 7.04 -1.55
N TYR A 85 5.02 5.96 -2.19
CA TYR A 85 4.54 4.60 -1.98
C TYR A 85 4.75 4.16 -0.53
N ASP A 86 5.98 4.27 -0.01
CA ASP A 86 6.34 3.87 1.35
C ASP A 86 5.46 4.51 2.43
N ILE A 87 5.24 5.82 2.34
CA ILE A 87 4.39 6.52 3.32
C ILE A 87 2.92 6.17 3.11
N GLY A 88 2.48 5.98 1.87
CA GLY A 88 1.13 5.52 1.54
C GLY A 88 0.82 4.14 2.11
N ASP A 89 1.77 3.21 1.97
CA ASP A 89 1.74 1.86 2.54
C ASP A 89 1.64 1.91 4.06
N MET A 90 2.57 2.62 4.71
CA MET A 90 2.56 2.82 6.16
C MET A 90 1.22 3.36 6.69
N PHE A 91 0.60 4.33 5.99
CA PHE A 91 -0.69 4.89 6.41
C PHE A 91 -1.84 3.91 6.28
N GLN A 92 -1.84 3.05 5.25
CA GLN A 92 -2.85 2.01 5.07
C GLN A 92 -2.71 0.86 6.06
N GLU A 93 -1.51 0.63 6.58
CA GLU A 93 -1.24 -0.43 7.55
C GLU A 93 -1.55 0.01 8.98
N ILE A 94 -1.11 1.21 9.37
CA ILE A 94 -1.25 1.70 10.75
C ILE A 94 -2.65 2.32 10.98
N LEU A 95 -3.36 2.73 9.91
CA LEU A 95 -4.70 3.31 9.97
C LEU A 95 -4.73 4.57 10.87
N VAL A 96 -3.71 5.41 10.76
CA VAL A 96 -3.56 6.62 11.60
C VAL A 96 -4.63 7.68 11.28
N PRO A 97 -5.03 8.50 12.26
CA PRO A 97 -5.92 9.64 12.01
C PRO A 97 -5.29 10.65 11.03
N ARG A 98 -6.12 11.30 10.20
CA ARG A 98 -5.66 12.26 9.18
C ARG A 98 -4.78 13.39 9.73
N GLU A 99 -4.99 13.85 10.96
CA GLU A 99 -4.13 14.87 11.57
C GLU A 99 -2.73 14.34 11.88
N ALA A 100 -2.60 13.06 12.27
CA ALA A 100 -1.30 12.42 12.45
C ALA A 100 -0.60 12.18 11.10
N GLU A 101 -1.33 11.80 10.04
CA GLU A 101 -0.76 11.71 8.69
C GLU A 101 -0.12 13.04 8.26
N LYS A 102 -0.83 14.15 8.45
CA LYS A 102 -0.32 15.48 8.11
C LYS A 102 0.94 15.82 8.90
N GLN A 103 0.97 15.54 10.20
CA GLN A 103 2.17 15.77 11.03
C GLN A 103 3.37 14.96 10.53
N ILE A 104 3.17 13.68 10.22
CA ILE A 104 4.22 12.81 9.68
C ILE A 104 4.72 13.35 8.33
N VAL A 105 3.81 13.77 7.44
CA VAL A 105 4.18 14.31 6.13
C VAL A 105 4.91 15.65 6.26
N GLU A 106 4.47 16.51 7.18
CA GLU A 106 5.09 17.81 7.44
C GLU A 106 6.55 17.65 7.90
N GLU A 107 6.80 16.71 8.82
CA GLU A 107 8.16 16.35 9.25
C GLU A 107 8.97 15.70 8.11
N TYR A 108 8.37 14.75 7.38
CA TYR A 108 9.04 14.07 6.27
C TYR A 108 9.55 15.03 5.19
N CYS A 109 8.73 16.03 4.82
CA CYS A 109 9.13 17.02 3.82
C CYS A 109 9.80 18.26 4.40
N ALA A 110 10.00 18.35 5.72
CA ALA A 110 10.43 19.56 6.43
C ALA A 110 9.61 20.81 6.01
N GLY A 111 8.29 20.64 5.86
CA GLY A 111 7.35 21.64 5.35
C GLY A 111 7.47 21.98 3.85
N TYR A 112 8.47 21.47 3.13
CA TYR A 112 8.68 21.80 1.71
C TYR A 112 7.65 21.14 0.79
N ARG A 113 6.89 21.96 0.07
CA ARG A 113 5.83 21.52 -0.86
C ARG A 113 4.85 20.53 -0.19
N PHE A 114 4.52 20.76 1.08
CA PHE A 114 3.66 19.91 1.90
C PHE A 114 2.39 19.43 1.16
N ASP A 115 1.58 20.35 0.61
CA ASP A 115 0.32 20.00 -0.08
C ASP A 115 0.57 19.06 -1.27
N HIS A 116 1.67 19.24 -2.00
CA HIS A 116 2.03 18.39 -3.12
C HIS A 116 2.48 17.00 -2.66
N VAL A 117 3.27 16.91 -1.58
CA VAL A 117 3.73 15.63 -1.02
C VAL A 117 2.54 14.85 -0.48
N LEU A 118 1.68 15.50 0.32
CA LEU A 118 0.47 14.91 0.87
C LEU A 118 -0.47 14.41 -0.22
N TYR A 119 -0.67 15.22 -1.27
CA TYR A 119 -1.47 14.84 -2.43
C TYR A 119 -0.96 13.58 -3.11
N HIS A 120 0.36 13.50 -3.38
CA HIS A 120 0.92 12.31 -4.03
C HIS A 120 0.81 11.08 -3.13
N ILE A 121 1.09 11.19 -1.84
CA ILE A 121 0.91 10.08 -0.88
C ILE A 121 -0.52 9.56 -0.94
N ASP A 122 -1.50 10.46 -0.93
CA ASP A 122 -2.90 10.06 -0.99
C ASP A 122 -3.27 9.36 -2.31
N LEU A 123 -2.67 9.76 -3.44
CA LEU A 123 -2.84 9.06 -4.72
C LEU A 123 -2.17 7.67 -4.73
N PHE A 124 -1.10 7.47 -3.95
CA PHE A 124 -0.39 6.19 -3.87
C PHE A 124 -1.04 5.17 -2.93
N LYS A 125 -1.88 5.60 -1.98
CA LYS A 125 -2.56 4.74 -1.00
C LYS A 125 -3.31 3.51 -1.55
N PRO A 126 -3.92 3.51 -2.75
CA PRO A 126 -4.55 2.31 -3.28
C PRO A 126 -3.59 1.21 -3.73
N PHE A 127 -2.38 1.58 -4.13
CA PHE A 127 -1.41 0.64 -4.70
C PHE A 127 -0.92 -0.42 -3.70
N PRO A 128 -0.50 -0.08 -2.46
CA PRO A 128 -0.08 -1.07 -1.48
C PRO A 128 -1.22 -2.00 -1.07
N ASP A 129 -2.44 -1.47 -0.88
CA ASP A 129 -3.61 -2.31 -0.60
C ASP A 129 -3.86 -3.34 -1.72
N ILE A 130 -3.72 -2.96 -2.99
CA ILE A 130 -3.86 -3.91 -4.10
C ILE A 130 -2.70 -4.91 -4.14
N TYR A 131 -1.47 -4.47 -3.82
CA TYR A 131 -0.32 -5.36 -3.68
C TYR A 131 -0.58 -6.43 -2.60
N TRP A 132 -1.01 -6.01 -1.41
CA TRP A 132 -1.32 -6.92 -0.29
C TRP A 132 -2.53 -7.81 -0.55
N PHE A 133 -3.53 -7.31 -1.27
CA PHE A 133 -4.65 -8.13 -1.75
C PHE A 133 -4.15 -9.29 -2.63
N LEU A 134 -3.35 -8.99 -3.66
CA LEU A 134 -2.83 -10.00 -4.58
C LEU A 134 -1.89 -10.98 -3.85
N TRP A 135 -0.98 -10.45 -3.03
CA TRP A 135 -0.11 -11.27 -2.18
C TRP A 135 -0.92 -12.23 -1.33
N SER A 136 -1.98 -11.75 -0.68
CA SER A 136 -2.79 -12.58 0.21
C SER A 136 -3.55 -13.66 -0.54
N LEU A 137 -4.10 -13.37 -1.72
CA LEU A 137 -4.74 -14.39 -2.54
C LEU A 137 -3.77 -15.46 -3.03
N ILE A 138 -2.52 -15.09 -3.32
CA ILE A 138 -1.46 -16.07 -3.63
C ILE A 138 -1.19 -16.93 -2.39
N GLN A 139 -0.95 -16.31 -1.23
CA GLN A 139 -0.66 -17.02 0.02
C GLN A 139 -1.78 -17.96 0.47
N LEU A 140 -3.05 -17.59 0.23
CA LEU A 140 -4.19 -18.47 0.49
C LEU A 140 -4.05 -19.85 -0.19
N ASN A 141 -3.35 -19.93 -1.31
CA ASN A 141 -3.17 -21.15 -2.09
C ASN A 141 -1.84 -21.88 -1.82
N ILE A 142 -0.81 -21.17 -1.32
CA ILE A 142 0.55 -21.71 -1.23
C ILE A 142 1.15 -21.74 0.19
N SER A 143 0.60 -20.95 1.11
CA SER A 143 1.14 -20.83 2.47
C SER A 143 0.84 -22.07 3.30
N LYS A 144 1.74 -22.35 4.25
CA LYS A 144 1.55 -23.37 5.29
C LYS A 144 1.14 -22.76 6.64
N ILE A 145 1.05 -21.44 6.72
CA ILE A 145 0.72 -20.69 7.93
C ILE A 145 -0.81 -20.66 8.08
N GLU A 146 -1.29 -20.88 9.30
CA GLU A 146 -2.71 -20.72 9.63
C GLU A 146 -3.02 -19.22 9.81
N PHE A 147 -3.45 -18.58 8.72
CA PHE A 147 -3.85 -17.19 8.69
C PHE A 147 -5.06 -17.00 7.76
N ASP A 148 -5.93 -16.05 8.08
CA ASP A 148 -7.12 -15.75 7.27
C ASP A 148 -6.77 -14.85 6.08
N TYR A 149 -6.01 -15.41 5.15
CA TYR A 149 -5.56 -14.73 3.93
C TYR A 149 -6.72 -14.18 3.11
N TYR A 150 -7.86 -14.88 3.08
CA TYR A 150 -9.00 -14.42 2.29
C TYR A 150 -9.58 -13.12 2.86
N ASN A 151 -9.89 -13.07 4.16
CA ASN A 151 -10.47 -11.87 4.74
C ASN A 151 -9.47 -10.72 4.84
N TYR A 152 -8.18 -11.00 5.05
CA TYR A 152 -7.14 -9.98 4.97
C TYR A 152 -7.08 -9.36 3.57
N GLY A 153 -6.99 -10.19 2.52
CA GLY A 153 -6.96 -9.72 1.13
C GLY A 153 -8.23 -8.94 0.76
N LYS A 154 -9.41 -9.46 1.13
CA LYS A 154 -10.68 -8.78 0.91
C LYS A 154 -10.71 -7.39 1.55
N THR A 155 -10.22 -7.26 2.79
CA THR A 155 -10.16 -5.96 3.48
C THR A 155 -9.29 -4.96 2.73
N LYS A 156 -8.13 -5.41 2.24
CA LYS A 156 -7.23 -4.56 1.44
C LYS A 156 -7.88 -4.14 0.12
N TYR A 157 -8.54 -5.06 -0.57
CA TYR A 157 -9.30 -4.73 -1.79
C TYR A 157 -10.40 -3.68 -1.54
N ASP A 158 -11.18 -3.85 -0.47
CA ASP A 158 -12.26 -2.92 -0.10
C ASP A 158 -11.69 -1.52 0.25
N ASN A 159 -10.56 -1.46 0.96
CA ASN A 159 -9.86 -0.21 1.26
C ASN A 159 -9.39 0.49 -0.03
N ALA A 160 -8.72 -0.22 -0.93
CA ALA A 160 -8.26 0.32 -2.21
C ALA A 160 -9.43 0.89 -3.03
N CYS A 161 -10.54 0.15 -3.15
CA CYS A 161 -11.73 0.61 -3.86
C CYS A 161 -12.32 1.87 -3.25
N THR A 162 -12.34 1.96 -1.91
CA THR A 162 -12.82 3.14 -1.19
C THR A 162 -11.95 4.36 -1.51
N VAL A 163 -10.63 4.22 -1.43
CA VAL A 163 -9.69 5.31 -1.72
C VAL A 163 -9.77 5.72 -3.19
N ILE A 164 -9.77 4.76 -4.12
CA ILE A 164 -9.92 5.05 -5.57
C ILE A 164 -11.19 5.84 -5.85
N THR A 165 -12.33 5.48 -5.23
CA THR A 165 -13.61 6.17 -5.44
C THR A 165 -13.58 7.62 -4.93
N LEU A 166 -12.82 7.88 -3.85
CA LEU A 166 -12.66 9.23 -3.30
C LEU A 166 -11.81 10.13 -4.21
N TRP A 167 -10.79 9.58 -4.89
CA TRP A 167 -9.87 10.36 -5.73
C TRP A 167 -10.23 10.38 -7.21
N ILE A 168 -10.98 9.39 -7.68
CA ILE A 168 -11.51 9.30 -9.04
C ILE A 168 -13.04 9.30 -8.94
N PRO A 169 -13.69 10.47 -8.86
CA PRO A 169 -15.13 10.53 -9.01
C PRO A 169 -15.50 9.86 -10.33
N VAL A 170 -16.47 8.94 -10.27
CA VAL A 170 -17.16 8.48 -11.46
C VAL A 170 -17.59 9.74 -12.22
N GLN A 171 -17.13 9.83 -13.45
CA GLN A 171 -17.12 11.05 -14.25
C GLN A 171 -18.57 11.46 -14.59
N THR A 172 -19.21 12.21 -13.70
CA THR A 172 -20.42 12.97 -14.00
C THR A 172 -20.11 14.44 -13.79
N ASP A 173 -19.86 15.11 -14.93
CA ASP A 173 -19.93 16.54 -15.21
C ASP A 173 -19.42 17.56 -14.18
N CYS A 174 -18.36 18.25 -14.63
CA CYS A 174 -17.92 19.60 -14.25
C CYS A 174 -17.76 19.93 -12.76
N LEU A 175 -16.53 20.30 -12.41
CA LEU A 175 -16.00 20.72 -11.11
C LEU A 175 -15.53 19.55 -10.25
N ILE A 176 -14.21 19.33 -10.28
CA ILE A 176 -13.51 18.62 -9.21
C ILE A 176 -13.64 19.50 -7.96
N VAL A 177 -14.69 19.27 -7.19
CA VAL A 177 -14.81 19.83 -5.84
C VAL A 177 -14.03 18.91 -4.91
N PHE A 178 -12.77 19.27 -4.62
CA PHE A 178 -12.01 18.63 -3.56
C PHE A 178 -12.69 18.92 -2.22
N SER A 179 -13.46 17.95 -1.70
CA SER A 179 -14.06 18.06 -0.38
C SER A 179 -12.98 17.96 0.70
N LYS A 180 -12.77 19.05 1.45
CA LYS A 180 -11.91 19.16 2.65
C LYS A 180 -12.38 18.35 3.86
N LYS A 181 -13.30 17.41 3.69
CA LYS A 181 -13.78 16.51 4.74
C LYS A 181 -13.98 15.18 4.08
N PHE A 182 -13.37 14.10 4.57
CA PHE A 182 -14.03 12.81 4.85
C PHE A 182 -13.07 11.90 5.64
N TYR A 183 -13.62 11.26 6.66
CA TYR A 183 -12.95 10.29 7.53
C TYR A 183 -13.30 8.90 7.02
N LEU A 184 -12.31 8.03 6.83
CA LEU A 184 -12.55 6.61 6.61
C LEU A 184 -12.86 5.95 7.96
N PRO A 185 -13.97 5.22 8.11
CA PRO A 185 -14.18 4.35 9.25
C PRO A 185 -13.28 3.12 9.06
N TYR A 186 -12.10 3.15 9.67
CA TYR A 186 -11.15 2.04 9.58
C TYR A 186 -11.61 0.85 10.45
N THR A 187 -11.72 -0.33 9.85
CA THR A 187 -11.81 -1.61 10.55
C THR A 187 -10.41 -2.19 10.72
N ARG A 188 -9.98 -2.44 11.97
CA ARG A 188 -8.71 -3.14 12.25
C ARG A 188 -8.72 -4.53 11.62
N CYS A 189 -7.81 -4.78 10.68
CA CYS A 189 -7.39 -6.15 10.35
C CYS A 189 -6.21 -6.53 11.23
N GLY A 190 -6.10 -7.80 11.62
CA GLY A 190 -4.99 -8.29 12.45
C GLY A 190 -3.65 -8.09 11.74
N THR A 191 -2.60 -7.78 12.52
CA THR A 191 -1.22 -7.77 12.03
C THR A 191 -0.79 -9.20 11.67
N MET A 192 0.13 -9.34 10.71
CA MET A 192 0.64 -10.64 10.29
C MET A 192 1.28 -11.39 11.48
N PRO A 193 1.05 -12.70 11.62
CA PRO A 193 1.84 -13.53 12.51
C PRO A 193 3.21 -13.83 11.89
N HIS A 194 4.29 -13.55 12.63
CA HIS A 194 5.67 -13.97 12.36
C HIS A 194 5.93 -15.42 12.80
#